data_AF-A0A2A9HH00-F1
#
_entry.id   AF-A0A2A9HH00-F1
#
_cell.length_a   1.000
_cell.length_b   1.000
_cell.length_c   1.000
_cell.angle_alpha   90.00
_cell.angle_beta   90.00
_cell.angle_gamma   90.00
#
_symmetry.space_group_name_H-M   'P 1'
#
loop_
_entity.id
_entity.type
_entity.pdbx_description
1 polymer ?
#
loop_
_entity_poly.entity_id
_entity_poly.type
_entity_poly.pdbx_seq_one_letter_code
_entity_poly.pdbx_strand_id
1 'polypeptide(L)'
;MDKSGTRPPGEVITAAELSGTSLEKEFGLPYDSLWVLPERVEIVGDLVRWWFPGGPKQRVGSKGMLEAFIRLADSRGVERFVKKYGPLGLCAGHGFPKCMACLVTSRGPLDGNAYYERLLTGVPLLDGAYKEERVDGYLLFSRVARAMLYIGVQLRQNNPGSDADWRTLWEWGMFEPRLWVEIEGLWAIATYNWGDRSARAGPLLPMQMMEAYLGIREQACCTEAVVLLDGRLLADFLNTWLLRGQTTPVLDREWVTGGVLPDPRVRLGGTGFGRIGMRLLATIVGADLAVCDGCLQVYERYVSAARTNANFCPRCHEDGTKERIRKRKYRSEKPPKRQRALDV
;
A
#
# COMPACT_ATOMS: atom_id res chain seq x y z
N MET A 1 -19.27 2.48 -45.38
CA MET A 1 -19.98 2.43 -44.09
C MET A 1 -18.95 2.05 -43.05
N ASP A 2 -18.35 3.05 -42.42
CA ASP A 2 -17.34 2.87 -41.38
C ASP A 2 -17.80 3.71 -40.18
N LYS A 3 -18.06 3.07 -39.04
CA LYS A 3 -18.58 3.69 -37.81
C LYS A 3 -17.48 3.70 -36.75
N SER A 4 -16.38 4.41 -37.03
CA SER A 4 -15.40 4.79 -36.00
C SER A 4 -15.81 6.15 -35.43
N GLY A 5 -16.68 6.13 -34.43
CA GLY A 5 -17.13 7.33 -33.71
C GLY A 5 -15.99 7.93 -32.90
N THR A 6 -15.29 8.90 -33.47
CA THR A 6 -14.36 9.77 -32.74
C THR A 6 -15.16 10.87 -32.04
N ARG A 7 -14.99 11.00 -30.73
CA ARG A 7 -15.63 12.05 -29.90
C ARG A 7 -15.14 13.45 -30.34
N PRO A 8 -16.01 14.46 -30.42
CA PRO A 8 -15.61 15.81 -30.78
C PRO A 8 -14.79 16.48 -29.65
N PRO A 9 -13.82 17.35 -29.98
CA PRO A 9 -13.01 18.05 -29.00
C PRO A 9 -13.86 19.08 -28.22
N GLY A 10 -13.96 18.92 -26.90
CA GLY A 10 -14.66 19.85 -26.02
C GLY A 10 -15.74 19.22 -25.12
N GLU A 11 -15.99 17.91 -25.25
CA GLU A 11 -16.90 17.20 -24.33
C GLU A 11 -16.25 17.11 -22.94
N VAL A 12 -16.86 17.80 -21.97
CA VAL A 12 -16.43 17.78 -20.56
C VAL A 12 -16.72 16.40 -20.01
N ILE A 13 -15.66 15.63 -19.77
CA ILE A 13 -15.74 14.35 -19.05
C ILE A 13 -16.40 14.63 -17.71
N THR A 14 -17.56 14.04 -17.47
CA THR A 14 -18.26 14.23 -16.21
C THR A 14 -17.48 13.53 -15.08
N ALA A 15 -17.55 14.03 -13.85
CA ALA A 15 -16.88 13.41 -12.70
C ALA A 15 -17.30 11.93 -12.48
N ALA A 16 -18.41 11.49 -13.09
CA ALA A 16 -18.89 10.11 -13.12
C ALA A 16 -18.22 9.23 -14.19
N GLU A 17 -17.65 9.79 -15.26
CA GLU A 17 -16.88 9.03 -16.26
C GLU A 17 -15.41 8.83 -15.82
N LEU A 18 -14.95 9.61 -14.82
CA LEU A 18 -13.63 9.47 -14.18
C LEU A 18 -13.64 8.56 -12.96
N SER A 19 -14.78 7.93 -12.63
CA SER A 19 -14.91 7.10 -11.43
C SER A 19 -14.32 5.69 -11.55
N GLY A 20 -13.78 5.32 -12.72
CA GLY A 20 -12.90 4.16 -12.86
C GLY A 20 -11.55 4.48 -12.21
N THR A 21 -11.39 4.07 -10.95
CA THR A 21 -10.21 4.39 -10.14
C THR A 21 -8.91 3.99 -10.86
N SER A 22 -7.81 4.74 -10.68
CA SER A 22 -6.61 4.61 -11.52
C SER A 22 -6.06 3.17 -11.66
N LEU A 23 -6.29 2.33 -10.65
CA LEU A 23 -6.05 0.88 -10.68
C LEU A 23 -6.69 0.15 -11.86
N GLU A 24 -7.94 0.45 -12.20
CA GLU A 24 -8.65 -0.22 -13.31
C GLU A 24 -8.04 0.19 -14.66
N LYS A 25 -7.60 1.45 -14.77
CA LYS A 25 -6.95 1.98 -15.96
C LYS A 25 -5.54 1.42 -16.14
N GLU A 26 -4.83 1.14 -15.04
CA GLU A 26 -3.42 0.73 -15.06
C GLU A 26 -3.24 -0.79 -15.05
N PHE A 27 -4.13 -1.53 -14.37
CA PHE A 27 -4.07 -2.99 -14.27
C PHE A 27 -5.20 -3.70 -15.05
N GLY A 28 -6.14 -2.97 -15.64
CA GLY A 28 -7.23 -3.54 -16.44
C GLY A 28 -8.26 -4.34 -15.64
N LEU A 29 -8.22 -4.28 -14.31
CA LEU A 29 -9.07 -5.08 -13.42
C LEU A 29 -9.88 -4.17 -12.49
N PRO A 30 -11.23 -4.28 -12.49
CA PRO A 30 -12.04 -3.56 -11.52
C PRO A 30 -11.70 -4.00 -10.10
N TYR A 31 -11.22 -3.05 -9.28
CA TYR A 31 -10.92 -3.29 -7.87
C TYR A 31 -12.12 -2.95 -6.96
N ASP A 32 -13.16 -2.33 -7.52
CA ASP A 32 -14.42 -2.09 -6.84
C ASP A 32 -15.21 -3.40 -6.72
N SER A 33 -14.86 -4.15 -5.67
CA SER A 33 -15.57 -5.36 -5.31
C SER A 33 -16.79 -5.02 -4.45
N LEU A 34 -17.89 -5.72 -4.71
CA LEU A 34 -19.09 -5.70 -3.88
C LEU A 34 -18.67 -6.05 -2.45
N TRP A 35 -18.82 -5.07 -1.56
CA TRP A 35 -18.36 -5.17 -0.20
C TRP A 35 -19.48 -4.79 0.73
N VAL A 36 -19.80 -5.66 1.67
CA VAL A 36 -20.73 -5.29 2.73
C VAL A 36 -19.95 -4.32 3.63
N LEU A 37 -20.55 -3.20 4.01
CA LEU A 37 -20.05 -2.39 5.13
C LEU A 37 -20.72 -2.86 6.41
N PRO A 38 -20.00 -2.84 7.53
CA PRO A 38 -20.60 -3.20 8.81
C PRO A 38 -21.68 -2.18 9.16
N GLU A 39 -22.86 -2.64 9.56
CA GLU A 39 -23.94 -1.76 10.03
C GLU A 39 -23.58 -1.16 11.39
N ARG A 40 -22.93 -1.96 12.24
CA ARG A 40 -22.49 -1.54 13.57
C ARG A 40 -21.00 -1.67 13.67
N VAL A 41 -20.37 -0.61 14.17
CA VAL A 41 -18.95 -0.56 14.49
C VAL A 41 -18.81 0.22 15.77
N GLU A 42 -18.12 -0.35 16.75
CA GLU A 42 -17.85 0.24 18.05
C GLU A 42 -16.45 -0.14 18.54
N ILE A 43 -15.90 0.66 19.45
CA ILE A 43 -14.65 0.34 20.14
C ILE A 43 -14.99 -0.29 21.49
N VAL A 44 -14.44 -1.47 21.75
CA VAL A 44 -14.61 -2.22 22.99
C VAL A 44 -13.23 -2.56 23.55
N GLY A 45 -12.77 -1.77 24.53
CA GLY A 45 -11.40 -1.89 25.04
C GLY A 45 -10.38 -1.58 23.94
N ASP A 46 -9.48 -2.53 23.67
CA ASP A 46 -8.46 -2.46 22.62
C ASP A 46 -8.91 -3.07 21.28
N LEU A 47 -10.20 -3.42 21.16
CA LEU A 47 -10.78 -4.03 19.97
C LEU A 47 -11.71 -3.05 19.23
N VAL A 48 -11.67 -3.09 17.90
CA VAL A 48 -12.76 -2.60 17.06
C VAL A 48 -13.70 -3.77 16.79
N ARG A 49 -14.91 -3.66 17.31
CA ARG A 49 -15.98 -4.64 17.14
C ARG A 49 -16.89 -4.18 16.02
N TRP A 50 -17.23 -5.09 15.12
CA TRP A 50 -18.09 -4.81 13.97
C TRP A 50 -19.07 -5.94 13.71
N TRP A 51 -20.15 -5.60 13.03
CA TRP A 51 -21.24 -6.51 12.71
C TRP A 51 -21.80 -6.21 11.33
N PHE A 52 -22.04 -7.26 10.55
CA PHE A 52 -22.70 -7.15 9.26
C PHE A 52 -24.14 -7.60 9.36
N PRO A 53 -25.09 -6.84 8.81
CA PRO A 53 -26.41 -7.37 8.56
C PRO A 53 -26.32 -8.41 7.45
N GLY A 54 -27.19 -9.42 7.49
CA GLY A 54 -27.48 -10.28 6.33
C GLY A 54 -28.17 -9.52 5.16
N GLY A 55 -27.88 -8.23 5.00
CA GLY A 55 -28.50 -7.30 4.07
C GLY A 55 -27.78 -7.19 2.72
N PRO A 56 -28.33 -6.39 1.79
CA PRO A 56 -27.80 -6.28 0.44
C PRO A 56 -26.37 -5.74 0.43
N LYS A 57 -25.50 -6.38 -0.37
CA LYS A 57 -24.12 -5.96 -0.58
C LYS A 57 -24.11 -4.57 -1.23
N GLN A 58 -23.31 -3.65 -0.70
CA GLN A 58 -23.11 -2.33 -1.30
C GLN A 58 -21.81 -2.31 -2.10
N ARG A 59 -21.68 -1.41 -3.08
CA ARG A 59 -20.37 -1.11 -3.67
C ARG A 59 -19.70 -0.06 -2.82
N VAL A 60 -18.54 -0.40 -2.26
CA VAL A 60 -17.72 0.54 -1.50
C VAL A 60 -16.54 0.91 -2.36
N GLY A 61 -16.54 2.15 -2.84
CA GLY A 61 -15.38 2.69 -3.56
C GLY A 61 -14.15 2.70 -2.64
N SER A 62 -13.00 2.33 -3.19
CA SER A 62 -11.72 2.37 -2.46
C SER A 62 -11.01 3.74 -2.52
N LYS A 63 -11.70 4.76 -3.05
CA LYS A 63 -11.20 6.13 -3.14
C LYS A 63 -10.91 6.72 -1.76
N GLY A 64 -9.70 7.27 -1.61
CA GLY A 64 -9.21 7.84 -0.35
C GLY A 64 -8.98 6.82 0.78
N MET A 65 -9.14 5.51 0.52
CA MET A 65 -8.96 4.46 1.52
C MET A 65 -7.54 4.46 2.07
N LEU A 66 -6.54 4.47 1.20
CA LEU A 66 -5.13 4.51 1.62
C LEU A 66 -4.79 5.79 2.39
N GLU A 67 -5.26 6.95 1.93
CA GLU A 67 -5.05 8.23 2.62
C GLU A 67 -5.67 8.24 4.03
N ALA A 68 -6.89 7.73 4.17
CA ALA A 68 -7.53 7.59 5.47
C ALA A 68 -6.78 6.60 6.38
N PHE A 69 -6.30 5.49 5.80
CA PHE A 69 -5.58 4.46 6.52
C PHE A 69 -4.26 4.95 7.10
N ILE A 70 -3.43 5.64 6.29
CA ILE A 70 -2.13 6.15 6.75
C ILE A 70 -2.27 7.29 7.76
N ARG A 71 -3.45 7.87 7.92
CA ARG A 71 -3.74 8.92 8.92
C ARG A 71 -4.26 8.37 10.25
N LEU A 72 -4.40 7.05 10.38
CA LEU A 72 -4.82 6.45 11.64
C LEU A 72 -3.80 6.77 12.74
N ALA A 73 -4.31 7.30 13.85
CA ALA A 73 -3.54 7.74 15.01
C ALA A 73 -4.13 7.24 16.33
N ASP A 74 -5.42 6.92 16.38
CA ASP A 74 -6.13 6.49 17.58
C ASP A 74 -7.29 5.54 17.25
N SER A 75 -7.92 4.99 18.30
CA SER A 75 -9.06 4.06 18.19
C SER A 75 -10.26 4.67 17.48
N ARG A 76 -10.52 5.98 17.66
CA ARG A 76 -11.64 6.68 16.99
C ARG A 76 -11.39 6.77 15.48
N GLY A 77 -10.13 6.98 15.08
CA GLY A 77 -9.71 6.92 13.68
C GLY A 77 -9.98 5.55 13.09
N VAL A 78 -9.65 4.48 13.82
CA VAL A 78 -9.90 3.09 13.41
C VAL A 78 -11.40 2.84 13.24
N GLU A 79 -12.23 3.24 14.21
CA GLU A 79 -13.69 3.12 14.12
C GLU A 79 -14.24 3.81 12.87
N ARG A 80 -13.84 5.07 12.61
CA ARG A 80 -14.26 5.82 11.41
C ARG A 80 -13.80 5.14 10.13
N PHE A 81 -12.59 4.60 10.11
CA PHE A 81 -12.05 3.87 8.97
C PHE A 81 -12.87 2.61 8.69
N VAL A 82 -13.13 1.79 9.70
CA VAL A 82 -13.92 0.55 9.57
C VAL A 82 -15.35 0.83 9.13
N LYS A 83 -15.99 1.89 9.67
CA LYS A 83 -17.31 2.34 9.21
C LYS A 83 -17.35 2.69 7.72
N LYS A 84 -16.30 3.33 7.22
CA LYS A 84 -16.27 3.86 5.84
C LYS A 84 -15.77 2.85 4.81
N TYR A 85 -14.73 2.10 5.15
CA TYR A 85 -14.00 1.24 4.21
C TYR A 85 -14.07 -0.25 4.55
N GLY A 86 -14.64 -0.59 5.71
CA GLY A 86 -14.71 -1.94 6.22
C GLY A 86 -13.48 -2.37 7.00
N PRO A 87 -13.54 -3.56 7.64
CA PRO A 87 -12.46 -4.09 8.46
C PRO A 87 -11.32 -4.66 7.62
N LEU A 88 -10.12 -4.76 8.19
CA LEU A 88 -8.91 -5.21 7.50
C LEU A 88 -8.83 -6.74 7.37
N GLY A 89 -9.53 -7.51 8.20
CA GLY A 89 -9.39 -8.95 8.31
C GLY A 89 -8.24 -9.36 9.24
N LEU A 90 -8.02 -8.63 10.32
CA LEU A 90 -7.02 -8.97 11.33
C LEU A 90 -7.54 -10.03 12.31
N CYS A 91 -6.63 -10.82 12.88
CA CYS A 91 -6.96 -11.71 13.99
C CYS A 91 -7.30 -10.91 15.25
N ALA A 92 -8.39 -11.26 15.95
CA ALA A 92 -8.80 -10.62 17.20
C ALA A 92 -7.76 -10.79 18.33
N GLY A 93 -7.10 -11.95 18.42
CA GLY A 93 -6.12 -12.22 19.48
C GLY A 93 -4.77 -11.54 19.26
N HIS A 94 -4.30 -11.53 18.01
CA HIS A 94 -2.92 -11.16 17.69
C HIS A 94 -2.78 -9.90 16.82
N GLY A 95 -3.85 -9.40 16.21
CA GLY A 95 -3.81 -8.17 15.40
C GLY A 95 -3.12 -8.30 14.04
N PHE A 96 -2.79 -9.53 13.61
CA PHE A 96 -2.12 -9.79 12.32
C PHE A 96 -3.08 -10.38 11.27
N PRO A 97 -2.89 -10.06 9.97
CA PRO A 97 -3.56 -10.76 8.88
C PRO A 97 -3.06 -12.21 8.79
N LYS A 98 -3.96 -13.16 8.49
CA LYS A 98 -3.62 -14.59 8.32
C LYS A 98 -2.73 -15.12 9.46
N CYS A 99 -3.13 -14.90 10.71
CA CYS A 99 -2.35 -15.27 11.88
C CYS A 99 -2.07 -16.79 11.91
N MET A 100 -0.79 -17.17 11.76
CA MET A 100 -0.37 -18.58 11.74
C MET A 100 -0.54 -19.26 13.09
N ALA A 101 -0.35 -18.54 14.20
CA ALA A 101 -0.55 -19.08 15.54
C ALA A 101 -1.98 -19.62 15.72
N CYS A 102 -2.98 -18.89 15.22
CA CYS A 102 -4.37 -19.32 15.25
C CYS A 102 -4.66 -20.49 14.29
N LEU A 103 -3.94 -20.58 13.17
CA LEU A 103 -4.11 -21.67 12.20
C LEU A 103 -3.60 -23.02 12.72
N VAL A 104 -2.56 -23.03 13.56
CA VAL A 104 -1.93 -24.27 14.07
C VAL A 104 -2.68 -24.87 15.26
N THR A 105 -3.37 -24.07 16.08
CA THR A 105 -3.94 -24.52 17.36
C THR A 105 -5.29 -25.28 17.28
N SER A 106 -5.76 -25.69 16.10
CA SER A 106 -6.97 -26.52 15.89
C SER A 106 -8.31 -25.96 16.42
N ARG A 107 -8.33 -24.87 17.17
CA ARG A 107 -9.50 -23.99 17.37
C ARG A 107 -9.62 -23.06 16.18
N GLY A 108 -9.88 -23.68 15.02
CA GLY A 108 -9.82 -23.04 13.70
C GLY A 108 -10.52 -21.68 13.69
N PRO A 109 -10.02 -20.73 12.89
CA PRO A 109 -10.50 -19.36 12.92
C PRO A 109 -11.99 -19.33 12.53
N LEU A 110 -12.84 -18.96 13.48
CA LEU A 110 -13.99 -18.11 13.15
C LEU A 110 -13.53 -16.66 12.86
N ASP A 111 -12.22 -16.44 12.80
CA ASP A 111 -11.51 -15.17 12.60
C ASP A 111 -11.34 -14.88 11.10
N GLY A 112 -11.96 -13.79 10.62
CA GLY A 112 -11.65 -13.07 9.38
C GLY A 112 -11.72 -13.82 8.04
N ASN A 113 -10.94 -14.88 7.84
CA ASN A 113 -10.75 -15.53 6.53
C ASN A 113 -11.88 -16.49 6.15
N ALA A 114 -12.37 -17.33 7.07
CA ALA A 114 -13.56 -18.14 6.80
C ALA A 114 -14.80 -17.26 6.53
N TYR A 115 -14.81 -16.04 7.08
CA TYR A 115 -15.84 -15.03 6.84
C TYR A 115 -15.76 -14.48 5.40
N TYR A 116 -14.57 -14.10 4.92
CA TYR A 116 -14.40 -13.61 3.55
C TYR A 116 -14.53 -14.69 2.49
N GLU A 117 -14.03 -15.90 2.75
CA GLU A 117 -14.29 -17.06 1.89
C GLU A 117 -15.78 -17.39 1.84
N ARG A 118 -16.55 -17.30 2.95
CA ARG A 118 -18.01 -17.50 2.94
C ARG A 118 -18.78 -16.40 2.19
N LEU A 119 -18.41 -15.12 2.39
CA LEU A 119 -18.94 -13.98 1.63
C LEU A 119 -18.72 -14.09 0.12
N LEU A 120 -17.55 -14.58 -0.27
CA LEU A 120 -17.17 -14.82 -1.66
C LEU A 120 -17.77 -16.12 -2.20
N THR A 121 -17.97 -17.14 -1.34
CA THR A 121 -18.54 -18.43 -1.74
C THR A 121 -20.07 -18.44 -1.78
N GLY A 122 -20.74 -17.41 -1.25
CA GLY A 122 -22.19 -17.31 -1.20
C GLY A 122 -22.82 -18.19 -0.11
N VAL A 123 -22.01 -18.75 0.78
CA VAL A 123 -22.50 -19.49 1.95
C VAL A 123 -22.98 -18.46 2.95
N PRO A 124 -24.25 -18.52 3.41
CA PRO A 124 -24.76 -17.64 4.44
C PRO A 124 -23.82 -17.68 5.63
N LEU A 125 -23.37 -16.51 6.05
CA LEU A 125 -22.70 -16.40 7.33
C LEU A 125 -23.67 -16.89 8.40
N LEU A 126 -23.16 -17.34 9.53
CA LEU A 126 -23.99 -17.36 10.74
C LEU A 126 -24.30 -15.88 11.03
N ASP A 127 -25.37 -15.38 10.41
CA ASP A 127 -25.87 -14.02 10.55
C ASP A 127 -26.00 -13.73 12.05
N GLY A 128 -25.54 -12.56 12.48
CA GLY A 128 -25.79 -12.10 13.85
C GLY A 128 -24.58 -12.04 14.79
N ALA A 129 -23.44 -12.67 14.49
CA ALA A 129 -22.28 -12.63 15.40
C ALA A 129 -21.40 -11.39 15.19
N TYR A 130 -21.08 -10.69 16.29
CA TYR A 130 -20.04 -9.67 16.29
C TYR A 130 -18.67 -10.29 15.96
N LYS A 131 -17.84 -9.51 15.27
CA LYS A 131 -16.44 -9.80 14.99
C LYS A 131 -15.58 -8.69 15.56
N GLU A 132 -14.33 -9.02 15.84
CA GLU A 132 -13.41 -8.14 16.54
C GLU A 132 -12.05 -8.14 15.86
N GLU A 133 -11.40 -6.99 15.84
CA GLU A 133 -10.01 -6.83 15.40
C GLU A 133 -9.30 -5.91 16.38
N ARG A 134 -8.00 -6.12 16.61
CA ARG A 134 -7.26 -5.26 17.52
C ARG A 134 -6.99 -3.90 16.91
N VAL A 135 -7.21 -2.83 17.69
CA VAL A 135 -6.91 -1.44 17.31
C VAL A 135 -5.41 -1.25 17.08
N ASP A 136 -4.56 -1.86 17.91
CA ASP A 136 -3.11 -1.76 17.78
C ASP A 136 -2.59 -2.29 16.44
N GLY A 137 -3.20 -3.33 15.88
CA GLY A 137 -2.92 -3.86 14.55
C GLY A 137 -3.15 -2.81 13.46
N TYR A 138 -4.28 -2.10 13.49
CA TYR A 138 -4.54 -1.00 12.55
C TYR A 138 -3.49 0.10 12.64
N LEU A 139 -3.13 0.49 13.87
CA LEU A 139 -2.16 1.56 14.08
C LEU A 139 -0.75 1.15 13.65
N LEU A 140 -0.35 -0.10 13.92
CA LEU A 140 0.90 -0.68 13.44
C LEU A 140 0.94 -0.65 11.91
N PHE A 141 -0.06 -1.23 11.26
CA PHE A 141 -0.07 -1.32 9.80
C PHE A 141 -0.23 0.03 9.11
N SER A 142 -0.89 1.01 9.73
CA SER A 142 -0.88 2.39 9.27
C SER A 142 0.55 2.98 9.27
N ARG A 143 1.35 2.75 10.32
CA ARG A 143 2.75 3.18 10.37
C ARG A 143 3.60 2.48 9.31
N VAL A 144 3.46 1.17 9.16
CA VAL A 144 4.17 0.37 8.14
C VAL A 144 3.83 0.87 6.74
N ALA A 145 2.55 1.10 6.44
CA ALA A 145 2.11 1.63 5.15
C ALA A 145 2.71 3.03 4.87
N ARG A 146 2.77 3.92 5.87
CA ARG A 146 3.46 5.22 5.73
C ARG A 146 4.94 5.06 5.42
N ALA A 147 5.64 4.21 6.17
CA ALA A 147 7.06 3.95 5.97
C ALA A 147 7.35 3.44 4.55
N MET A 148 6.57 2.46 4.05
CA MET A 148 6.68 1.96 2.68
C MET A 148 6.49 3.06 1.63
N LEU A 149 5.52 3.95 1.84
CA LEU A 149 5.28 5.08 0.94
C LEU A 149 6.44 6.07 0.93
N TYR A 150 6.96 6.43 2.10
CA TYR A 150 8.11 7.33 2.19
C TYR A 150 9.36 6.73 1.56
N ILE A 151 9.68 5.47 1.86
CA ILE A 151 10.79 4.76 1.23
C ILE A 151 10.61 4.72 -0.29
N GLY A 152 9.44 4.32 -0.79
CA GLY A 152 9.17 4.26 -2.23
C GLY A 152 9.33 5.61 -2.93
N VAL A 153 9.03 6.73 -2.26
CA VAL A 153 9.27 8.08 -2.79
C VAL A 153 10.74 8.41 -2.83
N GLN A 154 11.46 8.16 -1.74
CA GLN A 154 12.88 8.45 -1.63
C GLN A 154 13.66 7.65 -2.67
N LEU A 155 13.35 6.36 -2.86
CA LEU A 155 14.02 5.52 -3.84
C LEU A 155 13.84 6.04 -5.28
N ARG A 156 12.66 6.58 -5.62
CA ARG A 156 12.45 7.25 -6.92
C ARG A 156 13.29 8.52 -7.10
N GLN A 157 13.74 9.11 -6.01
CA GLN A 157 14.63 10.27 -5.98
C GLN A 157 16.12 9.86 -5.80
N ASN A 158 16.44 8.58 -5.97
CA ASN A 158 17.77 8.01 -5.72
C ASN A 158 18.27 8.24 -4.28
N ASN A 159 17.33 8.27 -3.33
CA ASN A 159 17.61 8.39 -1.90
C ASN A 159 17.17 7.08 -1.21
N PRO A 160 18.03 6.47 -0.39
CA PRO A 160 17.73 5.18 0.24
C PRO A 160 16.61 5.26 1.32
N GLY A 161 16.14 6.46 1.68
CA GLY A 161 15.10 6.65 2.69
C GLY A 161 15.64 6.62 4.12
N SER A 162 14.81 7.00 5.09
CA SER A 162 15.28 7.19 6.47
C SER A 162 15.39 5.87 7.24
N ASP A 163 16.36 5.78 8.15
CA ASP A 163 16.52 4.61 9.01
C ASP A 163 15.29 4.35 9.89
N ALA A 164 14.56 5.42 10.27
CA ALA A 164 13.35 5.30 11.05
C ALA A 164 12.23 4.58 10.26
N ASP A 165 12.08 4.88 8.97
CA ASP A 165 11.13 4.19 8.10
C ASP A 165 11.52 2.71 7.94
N TRP A 166 12.82 2.44 7.73
CA TRP A 166 13.30 1.06 7.63
C TRP A 166 13.08 0.27 8.92
N ARG A 167 13.41 0.83 10.08
CA ARG A 167 13.13 0.21 11.39
C ARG A 167 11.65 -0.14 11.54
N THR A 168 10.76 0.75 11.09
CA THR A 168 9.31 0.48 11.12
C THR A 168 8.94 -0.75 10.26
N LEU A 169 9.56 -0.94 9.09
CA LEU A 169 9.33 -2.14 8.27
C LEU A 169 9.91 -3.40 8.93
N TRP A 170 11.13 -3.30 9.48
CA TRP A 170 11.77 -4.41 10.18
C TRP A 170 10.98 -4.85 11.40
N GLU A 171 10.45 -3.92 12.21
CA GLU A 171 9.56 -4.22 13.33
C GLU A 171 8.37 -5.08 12.93
N TRP A 172 7.82 -4.88 11.73
CA TRP A 172 6.78 -5.75 11.21
C TRP A 172 7.33 -7.07 10.67
N GLY A 173 8.42 -7.03 9.89
CA GLY A 173 9.12 -8.21 9.37
C GLY A 173 9.50 -9.20 10.48
N MET A 174 9.67 -8.70 11.71
CA MET A 174 9.94 -9.53 12.89
C MET A 174 8.95 -10.64 13.15
N PHE A 175 7.71 -10.43 12.75
CA PHE A 175 6.62 -11.38 12.97
C PHE A 175 6.39 -12.31 11.77
N GLU A 176 7.24 -12.26 10.74
CA GLU A 176 7.05 -13.02 9.48
C GLU A 176 8.22 -14.00 9.18
N PRO A 177 8.12 -15.27 9.61
CA PRO A 177 9.07 -16.36 9.32
C PRO A 177 9.57 -16.44 7.87
N ARG A 178 8.73 -16.11 6.88
CA ARG A 178 9.07 -16.24 5.44
C ARG A 178 9.91 -15.11 4.87
N LEU A 179 9.70 -13.88 5.32
CA LEU A 179 10.56 -12.74 4.94
C LEU A 179 12.01 -13.06 5.30
N TRP A 180 12.23 -13.79 6.40
CA TRP A 180 13.56 -14.15 6.86
C TRP A 180 14.33 -15.07 5.93
N VAL A 181 13.69 -16.06 5.31
CA VAL A 181 14.38 -17.01 4.42
C VAL A 181 14.88 -16.33 3.15
N GLU A 182 14.10 -15.38 2.61
CA GLU A 182 14.48 -14.62 1.42
C GLU A 182 15.51 -13.53 1.76
N ILE A 183 15.38 -12.88 2.91
CA ILE A 183 16.35 -11.89 3.39
C ILE A 183 17.68 -12.55 3.74
N GLU A 184 17.70 -13.74 4.35
CA GLU A 184 18.93 -14.52 4.58
C GLU A 184 19.63 -14.87 3.25
N GLY A 185 18.87 -15.17 2.20
CA GLY A 185 19.41 -15.36 0.85
C GLY A 185 20.07 -14.10 0.29
N LEU A 186 19.42 -12.93 0.46
CA LEU A 186 20.01 -11.63 0.10
C LEU A 186 21.23 -11.28 0.97
N TRP A 187 21.22 -11.65 2.25
CA TRP A 187 22.32 -11.48 3.19
C TRP A 187 23.53 -12.33 2.80
N ALA A 188 23.30 -13.59 2.43
CA ALA A 188 24.33 -14.48 1.91
C ALA A 188 24.95 -13.94 0.60
N ILE A 189 24.14 -13.34 -0.28
CA ILE A 189 24.64 -12.72 -1.52
C ILE A 189 25.42 -11.42 -1.23
N ALA A 190 24.95 -10.59 -0.30
CA ALA A 190 25.61 -9.33 0.07
C ALA A 190 26.97 -9.56 0.73
N THR A 191 27.04 -10.50 1.70
CA THR A 191 28.30 -10.89 2.37
C THR A 191 29.27 -11.59 1.42
N TYR A 192 28.78 -12.42 0.49
CA TYR A 192 29.61 -13.07 -0.52
C TYR A 192 30.26 -12.06 -1.48
N ASN A 193 29.52 -11.03 -1.91
CA ASN A 193 30.04 -9.99 -2.79
C ASN A 193 30.96 -8.98 -2.08
N TRP A 194 30.89 -8.86 -0.76
CA TRP A 194 31.74 -7.97 0.04
C TRP A 194 33.01 -8.60 0.62
N GLY A 195 33.31 -9.85 0.24
CA GLY A 195 34.62 -10.46 0.48
C GLY A 195 34.87 -10.99 1.89
N ASP A 196 33.90 -10.90 2.80
CA ASP A 196 34.03 -11.49 4.13
C ASP A 196 33.67 -12.97 4.12
N ARG A 197 34.68 -13.82 3.87
CA ARG A 197 34.54 -15.29 3.91
C ARG A 197 34.42 -15.86 5.33
N SER A 198 34.52 -15.04 6.38
CA SER A 198 34.45 -15.49 7.77
C SER A 198 33.02 -15.57 8.31
N ALA A 199 32.04 -15.00 7.59
CA ALA A 199 30.62 -15.06 7.93
C ALA A 199 29.99 -16.44 7.61
N ARG A 200 30.52 -17.51 8.23
CA ARG A 200 29.67 -18.66 8.61
C ARG A 200 28.94 -18.30 9.91
N ALA A 201 28.20 -17.19 9.89
CA ALA A 201 27.37 -16.83 11.03
C ALA A 201 26.15 -17.75 11.03
N GLY A 202 25.84 -18.35 12.18
CA GLY A 202 24.55 -18.98 12.39
C GLY A 202 23.40 -17.96 12.19
N PRO A 203 22.13 -18.40 12.22
CA PRO A 203 21.00 -17.51 12.00
C PRO A 203 21.08 -16.33 12.97
N LEU A 204 21.25 -15.13 12.42
CA LEU A 204 21.27 -13.89 13.19
C LEU A 204 19.87 -13.64 13.73
N LEU A 205 19.79 -13.08 14.93
CA LEU A 205 18.51 -12.61 15.42
C LEU A 205 18.02 -11.44 14.54
N PRO A 206 16.70 -11.28 14.39
CA PRO A 206 16.06 -10.20 13.65
C PRO A 206 16.70 -8.81 13.80
N MET A 207 16.98 -8.42 15.04
CA MET A 207 17.58 -7.12 15.36
C MET A 207 19.03 -7.01 14.90
N GLN A 208 19.79 -8.10 14.98
CA GLN A 208 21.18 -8.13 14.52
C GLN A 208 21.26 -8.03 13.00
N MET A 209 20.32 -8.65 12.27
CA MET A 209 20.22 -8.50 10.82
C MET A 209 19.87 -7.07 10.41
N MET A 210 18.95 -6.42 11.13
CA MET A 210 18.61 -5.02 10.89
C MET A 210 19.82 -4.12 11.11
N GLU A 211 20.51 -4.26 12.24
CA GLU A 211 21.73 -3.49 12.54
C GLU A 211 22.81 -3.73 11.50
N ALA A 212 23.00 -4.98 11.09
CA ALA A 212 24.00 -5.33 10.10
C ALA A 212 23.60 -4.83 8.69
N TYR A 213 22.32 -4.84 8.33
CA TYR A 213 21.80 -4.19 7.12
C TYR A 213 22.04 -2.67 7.14
N LEU A 214 21.75 -2.00 8.26
CA LEU A 214 22.02 -0.57 8.40
C LEU A 214 23.54 -0.28 8.32
N GLY A 215 24.38 -1.13 8.91
CA GLY A 215 25.84 -1.04 8.79
C GLY A 215 26.33 -1.22 7.33
N ILE A 216 25.73 -2.15 6.57
CA ILE A 216 26.00 -2.31 5.13
C ILE A 216 25.60 -1.03 4.37
N ARG A 217 24.47 -0.41 4.71
CA ARG A 217 24.06 0.86 4.06
C ARG A 217 25.06 1.98 4.33
N GLU A 218 25.59 2.08 5.54
CA GLU A 218 26.61 3.08 5.90
C GLU A 218 27.96 2.85 5.21
N GLN A 219 28.34 1.58 5.00
CA GLN A 219 29.63 1.20 4.42
C GLN A 219 29.61 1.13 2.88
N ALA A 220 28.44 1.18 2.25
CA ALA A 220 28.33 1.05 0.81
C ALA A 220 29.04 2.20 0.09
N CYS A 221 29.98 1.85 -0.78
CA CYS A 221 30.79 2.79 -1.58
C CYS A 221 29.97 3.76 -2.43
N CYS A 222 28.73 3.39 -2.74
CA CYS A 222 28.02 3.85 -3.91
C CYS A 222 26.51 3.90 -3.61
N THR A 223 25.90 5.10 -3.65
CA THR A 223 24.46 5.31 -3.36
C THR A 223 23.54 4.45 -4.23
N GLU A 224 23.92 4.21 -5.49
CA GLU A 224 23.13 3.40 -6.43
C GLU A 224 22.97 1.93 -5.99
N ALA A 225 24.03 1.33 -5.42
CA ALA A 225 23.97 -0.04 -4.93
C ALA A 225 23.01 -0.17 -3.74
N VAL A 226 23.01 0.82 -2.85
CA VAL A 226 22.07 0.90 -1.72
C VAL A 226 20.64 1.03 -2.22
N VAL A 227 20.38 1.95 -3.17
CA VAL A 227 19.03 2.16 -3.72
C VAL A 227 18.49 0.90 -4.40
N LEU A 228 19.33 0.13 -5.09
CA LEU A 228 18.94 -1.15 -5.68
C LEU A 228 18.58 -2.21 -4.63
N LEU A 229 19.38 -2.34 -3.57
CA LEU A 229 19.11 -3.26 -2.46
C LEU A 229 17.82 -2.88 -1.72
N ASP A 230 17.69 -1.60 -1.40
CA ASP A 230 16.52 -1.02 -0.73
C ASP A 230 15.24 -1.20 -1.58
N GLY A 231 15.35 -1.05 -2.90
CA GLY A 231 14.24 -1.32 -3.83
C GLY A 231 13.76 -2.78 -3.80
N ARG A 232 14.68 -3.74 -3.69
CA ARG A 232 14.33 -5.17 -3.55
C ARG A 232 13.65 -5.45 -2.22
N LEU A 233 14.22 -4.95 -1.12
CA LEU A 233 13.63 -5.14 0.20
C LEU A 233 12.22 -4.54 0.31
N LEU A 234 12.01 -3.32 -0.23
CA LEU A 234 10.68 -2.73 -0.27
C LEU A 234 9.69 -3.60 -1.06
N ALA A 235 10.13 -4.20 -2.17
CA ALA A 235 9.31 -5.11 -2.96
C ALA A 235 8.92 -6.37 -2.16
N ASP A 236 9.85 -6.96 -1.40
CA ASP A 236 9.60 -8.16 -0.58
C ASP A 236 8.60 -7.87 0.55
N PHE A 237 8.73 -6.71 1.21
CA PHE A 237 7.75 -6.25 2.20
C PHE A 237 6.36 -6.05 1.58
N LEU A 238 6.28 -5.45 0.40
CA LEU A 238 5.02 -5.23 -0.30
C LEU A 238 4.40 -6.53 -0.79
N ASN A 239 5.20 -7.46 -1.32
CA ASN A 239 4.75 -8.79 -1.73
C ASN A 239 4.20 -9.57 -0.53
N THR A 240 4.88 -9.49 0.62
CA THR A 240 4.40 -10.07 1.88
C THR A 240 3.06 -9.47 2.28
N TRP A 241 2.90 -8.14 2.16
CA TRP A 241 1.63 -7.47 2.46
C TRP A 241 0.50 -8.03 1.58
N LEU A 242 0.73 -8.10 0.26
CA LEU A 242 -0.25 -8.59 -0.71
C LEU A 242 -0.62 -10.06 -0.45
N LEU A 243 0.37 -10.90 -0.14
CA LEU A 243 0.18 -12.31 0.20
C LEU A 243 -0.65 -12.48 1.47
N ARG A 244 -0.37 -11.69 2.52
CA ARG A 244 -1.11 -11.70 3.79
C ARG A 244 -2.52 -11.15 3.64
N GLY A 245 -2.70 -10.18 2.75
CA GLY A 245 -3.99 -9.65 2.35
C GLY A 245 -4.80 -10.55 1.43
N GLN A 246 -4.26 -11.73 1.06
CA GLN A 246 -4.89 -12.69 0.14
C GLN A 246 -5.29 -12.06 -1.19
N THR A 247 -4.43 -11.19 -1.71
CA THR A 247 -4.68 -10.52 -2.97
C THR A 247 -4.55 -11.54 -4.10
N THR A 248 -5.68 -11.97 -4.67
CA THR A 248 -5.70 -12.99 -5.73
C THR A 248 -6.66 -12.61 -6.84
N PRO A 249 -6.36 -12.95 -8.10
CA PRO A 249 -7.36 -12.83 -9.16
C PRO A 249 -8.49 -13.83 -8.89
N VAL A 250 -9.73 -13.35 -9.00
CA VAL A 250 -10.95 -14.16 -8.88
C VAL A 250 -11.89 -13.81 -10.02
N LEU A 251 -12.60 -14.81 -10.54
CA LEU A 251 -13.69 -14.57 -11.48
C LEU A 251 -14.88 -13.97 -10.73
N ASP A 252 -15.43 -12.88 -11.27
CA ASP A 252 -16.62 -12.27 -10.71
C ASP A 252 -17.78 -13.26 -10.76
N ARG A 253 -18.51 -13.43 -9.65
CA ARG A 253 -19.58 -14.41 -9.51
C ARG A 253 -20.95 -13.90 -9.96
N GLU A 254 -21.09 -12.58 -10.17
CA GLU A 254 -22.32 -11.99 -10.72
C GLU A 254 -22.60 -12.43 -12.17
N TRP A 255 -21.67 -13.13 -12.83
CA TRP A 255 -21.87 -13.76 -14.14
C TRP A 255 -22.90 -14.90 -14.19
N VAL A 256 -23.39 -15.40 -13.04
CA VAL A 256 -24.31 -16.56 -13.00
C VAL A 256 -25.77 -16.16 -12.75
N THR A 257 -26.05 -14.91 -12.39
CA THR A 257 -27.40 -14.48 -12.00
C THR A 257 -28.10 -13.74 -13.14
N GLY A 258 -29.02 -14.40 -13.85
CA GLY A 258 -29.95 -13.72 -14.76
C GLY A 258 -30.26 -14.40 -16.11
N GLY A 259 -29.76 -15.61 -16.39
CA GLY A 259 -30.06 -16.33 -17.64
C GLY A 259 -29.38 -15.77 -18.90
N VAL A 260 -28.63 -14.68 -18.76
CA VAL A 260 -27.67 -14.16 -19.74
C VAL A 260 -26.29 -14.31 -19.10
N LEU A 261 -25.35 -14.95 -19.79
CA LEU A 261 -23.93 -14.97 -19.39
C LEU A 261 -23.32 -13.62 -19.77
N PRO A 262 -23.12 -12.65 -18.86
CA PRO A 262 -22.25 -11.52 -19.16
C PRO A 262 -20.82 -12.03 -19.34
N ASP A 263 -20.00 -11.25 -20.05
CA ASP A 263 -18.58 -11.57 -20.26
C ASP A 263 -17.89 -11.84 -18.92
N PRO A 264 -17.10 -12.93 -18.80
CA PRO A 264 -16.39 -13.25 -17.57
C PRO A 264 -15.41 -12.12 -17.25
N ARG A 265 -15.57 -11.52 -16.06
CA ARG A 265 -14.66 -10.47 -15.57
C ARG A 265 -13.73 -11.04 -14.52
N VAL A 266 -12.44 -10.82 -14.70
CA VAL A 266 -11.46 -11.02 -13.64
C VAL A 266 -11.51 -9.79 -12.74
N ARG A 267 -11.54 -10.01 -11.43
CA ARG A 267 -11.35 -8.97 -10.41
C ARG A 267 -10.28 -9.42 -9.43
N LEU A 268 -9.75 -8.51 -8.64
CA LEU A 268 -8.86 -8.88 -7.53
C LEU A 268 -9.69 -9.06 -6.26
N GLY A 269 -9.63 -10.26 -5.69
CA GLY A 269 -10.12 -10.57 -4.35
C GLY A 269 -9.09 -10.19 -3.28
N GLY A 270 -9.51 -10.25 -2.02
CA GLY A 270 -8.66 -10.01 -0.87
C GLY A 270 -9.43 -9.43 0.31
N THR A 271 -8.77 -9.36 1.46
CA THR A 271 -9.28 -8.69 2.66
C THR A 271 -9.10 -7.17 2.54
N GLY A 272 -9.67 -6.39 3.47
CA GLY A 272 -9.39 -4.94 3.53
C GLY A 272 -7.88 -4.63 3.61
N PHE A 273 -7.10 -5.51 4.24
CA PHE A 273 -5.64 -5.45 4.25
C PHE A 273 -5.04 -5.58 2.84
N GLY A 274 -5.47 -6.54 2.04
CA GLY A 274 -5.03 -6.70 0.64
C GLY A 274 -5.38 -5.50 -0.23
N ARG A 275 -6.52 -4.86 0.02
CA ARG A 275 -6.94 -3.62 -0.67
C ARG A 275 -6.01 -2.46 -0.42
N ILE A 276 -5.60 -2.26 0.83
CA ILE A 276 -4.55 -1.29 1.16
C ILE A 276 -3.25 -1.64 0.43
N GLY A 277 -2.88 -2.92 0.40
CA GLY A 277 -1.69 -3.41 -0.29
C GLY A 277 -1.68 -3.07 -1.78
N MET A 278 -2.79 -3.25 -2.47
CA MET A 278 -2.90 -2.91 -3.89
C MET A 278 -2.82 -1.39 -4.13
N ARG A 279 -3.44 -0.58 -3.27
CA ARG A 279 -3.31 0.89 -3.34
C ARG A 279 -1.88 1.35 -3.01
N LEU A 280 -1.20 0.68 -2.09
CA LEU A 280 0.22 0.92 -1.77
C LEU A 280 1.09 0.61 -3.00
N LEU A 281 0.94 -0.58 -3.59
CA LEU A 281 1.64 -1.00 -4.80
C LEU A 281 1.47 0.04 -5.89
N ALA A 282 0.22 0.37 -6.22
CA ALA A 282 -0.13 1.36 -7.24
C ALA A 282 0.54 2.71 -6.96
N THR A 283 0.52 3.17 -5.70
CA THR A 283 1.19 4.43 -5.33
C THR A 283 2.71 4.39 -5.53
N ILE A 284 3.36 3.30 -5.11
CA ILE A 284 4.81 3.14 -5.18
C ILE A 284 5.26 3.07 -6.64
N VAL A 285 4.58 2.29 -7.49
CA VAL A 285 4.88 2.21 -8.94
C VAL A 285 4.52 3.50 -9.70
N GLY A 286 3.72 4.38 -9.08
CA GLY A 286 3.41 5.72 -9.57
C GLY A 286 2.05 5.87 -10.24
N ALA A 287 1.14 4.93 -10.03
CA ALA A 287 -0.17 4.80 -10.66
C ALA A 287 -1.26 5.71 -10.09
N ASP A 288 -1.29 5.90 -8.77
CA ASP A 288 -2.55 6.22 -8.07
C ASP A 288 -2.43 7.44 -7.15
N LEU A 289 -1.45 7.42 -6.24
CA LEU A 289 -1.08 8.58 -5.42
C LEU A 289 0.28 9.15 -5.87
N ALA A 290 0.44 10.46 -5.71
CA ALA A 290 1.74 11.12 -5.75
C ALA A 290 2.15 11.49 -4.34
N VAL A 291 3.44 11.74 -4.19
CA VAL A 291 3.94 12.45 -3.01
C VAL A 291 4.36 13.83 -3.44
N CYS A 292 3.90 14.82 -2.68
CA CYS A 292 4.14 16.20 -2.99
C CYS A 292 5.61 16.56 -2.73
N ASP A 293 6.32 17.07 -3.75
CA ASP A 293 7.69 17.56 -3.62
C ASP A 293 7.80 18.81 -2.71
N GLY A 294 6.67 19.44 -2.37
CA GLY A 294 6.60 20.59 -1.47
C GLY A 294 6.54 20.21 0.00
N CYS A 295 5.55 19.40 0.38
CA CYS A 295 5.26 19.08 1.79
C CYS A 295 5.42 17.60 2.16
N LEU A 296 5.84 16.77 1.20
CA LEU A 296 5.99 15.32 1.33
C LEU A 296 4.70 14.58 1.71
N GLN A 297 3.54 15.24 1.65
CA GLN A 297 2.25 14.59 1.85
C GLN A 297 1.89 13.73 0.65
N VAL A 298 1.41 12.52 0.92
CA VAL A 298 0.80 11.63 -0.06
C VAL A 298 -0.58 12.17 -0.44
N TYR A 299 -0.89 12.25 -1.73
CA TYR A 299 -2.16 12.78 -2.23
C TYR A 299 -2.60 12.09 -3.53
N GLU A 300 -3.90 12.11 -3.81
CA GLU A 300 -4.49 11.52 -5.01
C GLU A 300 -4.18 12.35 -6.26
N ARG A 301 -3.71 11.70 -7.34
CA ARG A 301 -3.45 12.38 -8.61
C ARG A 301 -4.71 12.45 -9.45
N TYR A 302 -5.18 13.67 -9.72
CA TYR A 302 -6.27 13.91 -10.67
C TYR A 302 -5.85 13.69 -12.14
N VAL A 303 -4.56 13.81 -12.45
CA VAL A 303 -4.01 13.63 -13.80
C VAL A 303 -2.66 12.91 -13.71
N SER A 304 -2.44 11.92 -14.57
CA SER A 304 -1.14 11.28 -14.73
C SER A 304 -0.13 12.30 -15.30
N ALA A 305 0.61 12.98 -14.44
CA ALA A 305 1.73 13.81 -14.87
C ALA A 305 2.81 12.92 -15.51
N ALA A 306 3.45 13.41 -16.58
CA ALA A 306 4.61 12.76 -17.16
C ALA A 306 5.65 12.48 -16.05
N ARG A 307 6.26 11.29 -16.05
CA ARG A 307 7.22 10.81 -15.02
C ARG A 307 8.36 11.79 -14.70
N THR A 308 8.61 12.77 -15.55
CA THR A 308 9.70 13.74 -15.46
C THR A 308 9.37 15.03 -14.71
N ASN A 309 8.11 15.28 -14.35
CA ASN A 309 7.70 16.52 -13.69
C ASN A 309 7.52 16.36 -12.17
N ALA A 310 7.89 17.40 -11.42
CA ALA A 310 7.63 17.48 -9.99
C ALA A 310 6.12 17.46 -9.68
N ASN A 311 5.74 16.74 -8.63
CA ASN A 311 4.38 16.51 -8.15
C ASN A 311 4.04 17.47 -7.00
N PHE A 312 2.90 18.13 -7.06
CA PHE A 312 2.41 19.02 -6.00
C PHE A 312 0.97 18.69 -5.61
N CYS A 313 0.71 18.52 -4.31
CA CYS A 313 -0.65 18.33 -3.80
C CYS A 313 -1.49 19.60 -4.00
N PRO A 314 -2.84 19.51 -3.98
CA PRO A 314 -3.72 20.68 -4.18
C PRO A 314 -3.35 21.86 -3.28
N ARG A 315 -3.09 21.58 -2.00
CA ARG A 315 -2.65 22.61 -1.04
C ARG A 315 -1.34 23.29 -1.44
N CYS A 316 -0.32 22.53 -1.83
CA CYS A 316 0.97 23.10 -2.25
C CYS A 316 0.92 23.78 -3.63
N HIS A 317 -0.11 23.47 -4.41
CA HIS A 317 -0.41 24.17 -5.65
C HIS A 317 -1.09 25.51 -5.36
N GLU A 318 -2.04 25.54 -4.44
CA GLU A 318 -2.79 26.73 -4.04
C GLU A 318 -1.94 27.73 -3.25
N ASP A 319 -1.04 27.26 -2.38
CA ASP A 319 -0.20 28.11 -1.54
C ASP A 319 1.08 28.65 -2.23
N GLY A 320 1.27 28.35 -3.52
CA GLY A 320 2.41 28.80 -4.31
C GLY A 320 3.74 28.10 -4.00
N THR A 321 3.74 27.00 -3.24
CA THR A 321 4.94 26.19 -2.97
C THR A 321 5.56 25.65 -4.25
N LYS A 322 4.73 25.23 -5.21
CA LYS A 322 5.17 24.82 -6.55
C LYS A 322 6.03 25.88 -7.23
N GLU A 323 5.57 27.13 -7.28
CA GLU A 323 6.27 28.25 -7.91
C GLU A 323 7.56 28.59 -7.17
N ARG A 324 7.55 28.52 -5.83
CA ARG A 324 8.76 28.75 -5.01
C ARG A 324 9.83 27.71 -5.29
N ILE A 325 9.48 26.42 -5.29
CA ILE A 325 10.42 25.33 -5.58
C ILE A 325 10.93 25.42 -7.02
N ARG A 326 10.05 25.70 -7.99
CA ARG A 326 10.44 25.91 -9.39
C ARG A 326 11.43 27.07 -9.55
N LYS A 327 11.17 28.22 -8.91
CA LYS A 327 12.08 29.38 -8.94
C LYS A 327 13.41 29.06 -8.28
N ARG A 328 13.42 28.31 -7.18
CA ARG A 328 14.65 27.87 -6.50
C ARG A 328 15.50 26.99 -7.41
N LYS A 329 14.90 25.97 -8.01
CA LYS A 329 15.57 25.05 -8.95
C LYS A 329 16.14 25.79 -10.17
N TYR A 330 15.36 26.70 -10.75
CA TYR A 330 15.84 27.56 -11.85
C TYR A 330 17.04 28.42 -11.45
N ARG A 331 17.06 28.98 -10.23
CA ARG A 331 18.19 29.79 -9.74
C ARG A 331 19.44 28.96 -9.50
N SER A 332 19.31 27.71 -9.01
CA SER A 332 20.45 26.82 -8.79
C SER A 332 21.01 26.25 -10.09
N GLU A 333 20.17 26.06 -11.12
CA GLU A 333 20.58 25.54 -12.42
C GLU A 333 21.12 26.62 -13.37
N LYS A 334 20.89 27.90 -13.06
CA LYS A 334 21.40 28.98 -13.90
C LYS A 334 22.92 29.07 -13.71
N PRO A 335 23.73 28.84 -14.77
CA PRO A 335 25.17 29.01 -14.64
C PRO A 335 25.47 30.45 -14.20
N PRO A 336 26.44 30.66 -13.29
CA PRO A 336 26.84 32.01 -12.91
C PRO A 336 27.14 32.77 -14.21
N LYS A 337 26.57 33.97 -14.35
CA LYS A 337 26.89 34.84 -15.48
C LYS A 337 28.41 34.90 -15.53
N ARG A 338 29.03 34.38 -16.62
CA ARG A 338 30.45 34.58 -16.88
C ARG A 338 30.70 36.06 -16.61
N GLN A 339 31.39 36.37 -15.52
CA GLN A 339 31.97 37.70 -15.36
C GLN A 339 32.83 37.82 -16.60
N ARG A 340 32.43 38.70 -17.52
CA ARG A 340 33.30 39.11 -18.62
C ARG A 340 34.59 39.48 -17.92
N ALA A 341 35.63 38.69 -18.14
CA ALA A 341 36.98 39.09 -17.83
C ALA A 341 37.11 40.48 -18.44
N LEU A 342 37.22 41.49 -17.57
CA LEU A 342 37.65 42.80 -17.99
C LEU A 342 39.11 42.59 -18.33
N ASP A 343 39.36 42.30 -19.61
CA ASP A 343 40.67 42.46 -20.21
C ASP A 343 41.00 43.96 -20.11
N VAL A 344 41.90 44.29 -19.18
CA VAL A 344 42.69 45.52 -19.16
C VAL A 344 44.14 45.13 -18.95
#